data_AF-A0A376TLC6-F1
#
_entry.id   AF-A0A376TLC6-F1
#
_cell.length_a   1.000
_cell.length_b   1.000
_cell.length_c   1.000
_cell.angle_alpha   90.00
_cell.angle_beta   90.00
_cell.angle_gamma   90.00
#
_symmetry.space_group_name_H-M   'P 1'
#
loop_
_entity.id
_entity.type
_entity.pdbx_description
1 polymer ?
#
loop_
_entity_poly.entity_id
_entity_poly.type
_entity_poly.pdbx_seq_one_letter_code
_entity_poly.pdbx_strand_id
1 'polypeptide(L)'
;MGEPVTEAVITVPAYFNDAQRQATKDAGRIAGLEVKRIINEPTAAALAYGLDKGTGNRTIAVYDLGGGTFDISIIEIDEVTAKKPSKFWLPTVIPTWVVKTSTAV
;
A
#
# COMPACT_ATOMS: atom_id res chain seq x y z
N MET A 1 -21.97 -1.84 17.62
CA MET A 1 -20.82 -1.27 16.90
C MET A 1 -20.33 -0.06 17.68
N GLY A 2 -19.03 0.08 17.92
CA GLY A 2 -18.49 1.23 18.66
C GLY A 2 -17.30 0.89 19.54
N GLU A 3 -16.33 0.16 19.01
CA GLU A 3 -15.02 0.01 19.68
C GLU A 3 -14.08 1.15 19.29
N PRO A 4 -13.20 1.62 20.20
CA PRO A 4 -12.26 2.69 19.90
C PRO A 4 -11.34 2.31 18.73
N VAL A 5 -11.24 3.19 17.73
CA VAL A 5 -10.24 3.08 16.66
C VAL A 5 -9.05 3.93 17.05
N THR A 6 -7.92 3.29 17.37
CA THR A 6 -6.70 3.95 17.84
C THR A 6 -5.52 3.83 16.87
N GLU A 7 -5.64 3.03 15.81
CA GLU A 7 -4.54 2.74 14.90
C GLU A 7 -4.97 2.94 13.44
N ALA A 8 -4.06 3.45 12.60
CA ALA A 8 -4.36 3.68 11.20
C ALA A 8 -3.15 3.47 10.28
N VAL A 9 -3.46 3.13 9.03
CA VAL A 9 -2.58 3.31 7.87
C VAL A 9 -3.12 4.49 7.09
N ILE A 10 -2.26 5.46 6.77
CA ILE A 10 -2.67 6.70 6.09
C ILE A 10 -1.99 6.76 4.72
N THR A 11 -2.74 7.13 3.70
CA THR A 11 -2.25 7.30 2.33
C THR A 11 -1.64 8.68 2.12
N VAL A 12 -0.69 8.79 1.20
CA VAL A 12 -0.14 10.06 0.70
C VAL A 12 0.10 9.98 -0.81
N PRO A 13 0.15 11.11 -1.52
CA PRO A 13 0.59 11.14 -2.90
C PRO A 13 2.00 10.56 -3.06
N ALA A 14 2.27 9.87 -4.16
CA ALA A 14 3.53 9.15 -4.36
C ALA A 14 4.75 10.09 -4.37
N TYR A 15 4.58 11.32 -4.88
CA TYR A 15 5.62 12.33 -4.99
C TYR A 15 5.91 13.08 -3.69
N PHE A 16 5.23 12.78 -2.58
CA PHE A 16 5.50 13.41 -1.29
C PHE A 16 6.91 13.13 -0.80
N ASN A 17 7.62 14.19 -0.44
CA ASN A 17 8.94 14.12 0.20
C ASN A 17 8.82 13.75 1.69
N ASP A 18 9.97 13.54 2.34
CA ASP A 18 10.03 13.11 3.75
C ASP A 18 9.35 14.10 4.71
N ALA A 19 9.48 15.41 4.47
CA ALA A 19 8.87 16.42 5.31
C ALA A 19 7.33 16.40 5.21
N GLN A 20 6.79 16.26 4.00
CA GLN A 20 5.34 16.16 3.77
C GLN A 20 4.77 14.86 4.36
N ARG A 21 5.50 13.74 4.25
CA ARG A 21 5.14 12.47 4.89
C ARG A 21 5.13 12.57 6.41
N GLN A 22 6.13 13.23 6.98
CA GLN A 22 6.23 13.44 8.42
C GLN A 22 5.07 14.31 8.92
N ALA A 23 4.76 15.41 8.23
CA ALA A 23 3.62 16.25 8.54
C ALA A 23 2.30 15.47 8.53
N THR A 24 2.10 14.58 7.55
CA THR A 24 0.91 13.72 7.47
C THR A 24 0.84 12.74 8.64
N LYS A 25 1.97 12.14 9.01
CA LYS A 25 2.05 11.24 10.18
C LYS A 25 1.72 11.97 11.48
N ASP A 26 2.19 13.20 11.63
CA ASP A 26 1.92 14.02 12.80
C ASP A 26 0.47 14.47 12.85
N ALA A 27 -0.16 14.78 11.72
CA ALA A 27 -1.60 15.02 11.64
C ALA A 27 -2.41 13.81 12.15
N GLY A 28 -2.01 12.58 11.80
CA GLY A 28 -2.62 11.36 12.34
C GLY A 28 -2.49 11.23 13.86
N ARG A 29 -1.32 11.55 14.43
CA ARG A 29 -1.13 11.56 15.90
C ARG A 29 -1.99 12.62 16.58
N ILE A 30 -2.07 13.82 16.02
CA ILE A 30 -2.92 14.91 16.54
C ILE A 30 -4.40 14.47 16.57
N ALA A 31 -4.83 13.69 15.58
CA ALA A 31 -6.16 13.10 15.52
C ALA A 31 -6.37 11.92 16.50
N GLY A 32 -5.38 11.56 17.32
CA GLY A 32 -5.46 10.46 18.28
C GLY A 32 -5.20 9.07 17.67
N LEU A 33 -4.61 9.00 16.48
CA LEU A 33 -4.28 7.75 15.81
C LEU A 33 -2.79 7.41 15.94
N GLU A 34 -2.50 6.17 16.30
CA GLU A 34 -1.18 5.58 16.10
C GLU A 34 -1.00 5.22 14.62
N VAL A 35 -0.23 6.05 13.91
CA VAL A 35 0.04 5.85 12.49
C VAL A 35 1.06 4.72 12.30
N LYS A 36 0.58 3.51 12.02
CA LYS A 36 1.39 2.30 11.83
C LYS A 36 2.22 2.35 10.55
N ARG A 37 1.68 2.95 9.50
CA ARG A 37 2.34 3.06 8.18
C ARG A 37 1.79 4.25 7.40
N ILE A 38 2.69 4.92 6.68
CA ILE A 38 2.35 5.79 5.55
C ILE A 38 2.55 4.98 4.28
N ILE A 39 1.54 4.94 3.41
CA ILE A 39 1.60 4.22 2.13
C ILE A 39 1.28 5.17 0.97
N ASN A 40 1.85 4.94 -0.20
CA ASN A 40 1.51 5.72 -1.38
C ASN A 40 0.10 5.36 -1.86
N GLU A 41 -0.69 6.34 -2.24
CA GLU A 41 -2.02 6.18 -2.84
C GLU A 41 -2.07 5.14 -3.97
N PRO A 42 -1.23 5.24 -5.02
CA PRO A 42 -1.30 4.27 -6.12
C PRO A 42 -0.90 2.85 -5.68
N THR A 43 -0.03 2.71 -4.68
CA THR A 43 0.32 1.42 -4.09
C THR A 43 -0.86 0.84 -3.30
N ALA A 44 -1.58 1.66 -2.54
CA ALA A 44 -2.78 1.22 -1.83
C ALA A 44 -3.87 0.75 -2.81
N ALA A 45 -4.07 1.48 -3.92
CA ALA A 45 -4.98 1.10 -4.99
C ALA A 45 -4.57 -0.24 -5.65
N ALA A 46 -3.28 -0.42 -5.93
CA ALA A 46 -2.77 -1.67 -6.49
C ALA A 46 -2.92 -2.87 -5.54
N LEU A 47 -2.69 -2.69 -4.24
CA LEU A 47 -2.91 -3.73 -3.24
C LEU A 47 -4.39 -4.12 -3.19
N ALA A 48 -5.31 -3.15 -3.19
CA ALA A 48 -6.74 -3.41 -3.23
C ALA A 48 -7.14 -4.17 -4.51
N TYR A 49 -6.59 -3.80 -5.67
CA TYR A 49 -6.83 -4.50 -6.93
C TYR A 49 -6.27 -5.93 -6.93
N GLY A 50 -5.04 -6.12 -6.43
CA GLY A 50 -4.35 -7.41 -6.41
C GLY A 50 -4.98 -8.44 -5.46
N LEU A 51 -5.63 -7.99 -4.37
CA LEU A 51 -6.32 -8.88 -3.42
C LEU A 51 -7.53 -9.61 -4.02
N ASP A 52 -8.25 -8.96 -4.95
CA ASP A 52 -9.51 -9.49 -5.50
C ASP A 52 -9.34 -10.20 -6.86
N LYS A 53 -8.24 -9.93 -7.57
CA LYS A 53 -8.08 -10.31 -8.98
C LYS A 53 -7.01 -11.37 -9.25
N GLY A 54 -6.98 -12.47 -8.48
CA GLY A 54 -6.26 -13.71 -8.83
C GLY A 54 -4.74 -13.62 -9.01
N THR A 55 -4.09 -14.79 -9.02
CA THR A 55 -2.63 -15.00 -9.05
C THR A 55 -1.98 -14.67 -10.41
N GLY A 56 -0.76 -14.14 -10.39
CA GLY A 56 0.09 -13.94 -11.57
C GLY A 56 0.71 -12.54 -11.73
N ASN A 57 1.94 -12.52 -12.23
CA ASN A 57 2.69 -11.29 -12.51
C ASN A 57 1.94 -10.42 -13.52
N ARG A 58 1.75 -9.15 -13.17
CA ARG A 58 1.04 -8.20 -14.03
C ARG A 58 1.55 -6.78 -13.84
N THR A 59 1.44 -6.03 -14.93
CA THR A 59 1.68 -4.59 -14.94
C THR A 59 0.35 -3.89 -15.10
N ILE A 60 0.04 -2.97 -14.19
CA ILE A 60 -1.17 -2.15 -14.21
C ILE A 60 -0.80 -0.67 -14.27
N ALA A 61 -1.66 0.14 -14.86
CA ALA A 61 -1.61 1.59 -14.72
C ALA A 61 -2.71 2.03 -13.77
N VAL A 62 -2.35 2.76 -12.72
CA VAL A 62 -3.30 3.43 -11.82
C VAL A 62 -3.37 4.88 -12.26
N TYR A 63 -4.57 5.31 -12.63
CA TYR A 63 -4.91 6.68 -12.97
C TYR A 63 -5.75 7.25 -11.83
N ASP A 64 -5.18 8.18 -11.07
CA ASP A 64 -5.86 8.85 -9.95
C ASP A 64 -6.10 10.31 -10.31
N LEU A 65 -7.37 10.70 -10.37
CA LEU A 65 -7.81 12.05 -10.72
C LEU A 65 -8.63 12.61 -9.55
N GLY A 66 -7.92 13.29 -8.65
CA GLY A 66 -8.49 13.99 -7.52
C GLY A 66 -8.94 15.41 -7.86
N GLY A 67 -9.49 16.12 -6.87
CA GLY A 67 -9.92 17.51 -7.03
C GLY A 67 -8.78 18.54 -7.05
N GLY A 68 -7.55 18.13 -6.71
CA GLY A 68 -6.38 19.02 -6.64
C GLY A 68 -5.07 18.40 -7.13
N THR A 69 -5.08 17.11 -7.46
CA THR A 69 -3.90 16.37 -7.94
C THR A 69 -4.33 15.42 -9.04
N PHE A 70 -3.40 15.13 -9.94
CA PHE A 70 -3.52 14.12 -10.96
C PHE A 70 -2.26 13.28 -10.92
N ASP A 71 -2.41 11.97 -10.71
CA ASP A 71 -1.29 11.04 -10.57
C ASP A 71 -1.48 9.86 -11.51
N ILE A 72 -0.43 9.54 -12.27
CA ILE A 72 -0.37 8.30 -13.05
C ILE A 72 0.78 7.44 -12.57
N SER A 73 0.46 6.19 -12.21
CA SER A 73 1.44 5.25 -11.70
C SER A 73 1.43 3.94 -12.47
N ILE A 74 2.59 3.49 -12.91
CA ILE A 74 2.77 2.15 -13.46
C ILE A 74 3.25 1.24 -12.35
N ILE A 75 2.53 0.15 -12.17
CA ILE A 75 2.74 -0.79 -11.07
C ILE A 75 2.94 -2.19 -11.60
N GLU A 76 4.07 -2.78 -11.25
CA GLU A 76 4.33 -4.20 -11.45
C GLU A 76 4.02 -4.92 -10.14
N ILE A 77 3.12 -5.90 -10.22
CA ILE A 77 2.76 -6.79 -9.12
C ILE A 77 3.35 -8.16 -9.45
N ASP A 78 4.36 -8.56 -8.69
CA ASP A 78 5.01 -9.86 -8.80
C ASP A 78 4.56 -10.76 -7.64
N GLU A 79 4.19 -12.01 -7.95
CA GLU A 79 3.91 -13.01 -6.93
C GLU A 79 5.21 -13.71 -6.52
N VAL A 80 5.66 -13.44 -5.30
CA VAL A 80 6.81 -14.10 -4.70
C VAL A 80 6.31 -15.21 -3.78
N THR A 81 6.49 -16.45 -4.20
CA THR A 81 6.34 -17.60 -3.30
C THR A 81 7.54 -17.65 -2.36
N ALA A 82 7.38 -17.16 -1.13
CA ALA A 82 8.41 -17.35 -0.11
C ALA A 82 8.54 -18.86 0.21
N LYS A 83 9.70 -19.47 -0.11
CA LYS A 83 10.03 -20.82 0.37
C LYS A 83 10.28 -20.76 1.88
N LYS A 84 9.44 -21.41 2.69
CA LYS A 84 9.69 -21.55 4.13
C LYS A 84 10.85 -22.55 4.39
N PRO A 85 11.67 -22.33 5.43
CA PRO A 85 12.59 -23.36 5.93
C PRO A 85 11.81 -24.58 6.42
N SER A 86 12.39 -25.78 6.24
CA SER A 86 11.76 -27.11 6.26
C SER A 86 11.10 -27.59 7.57
N LYS A 87 10.92 -26.74 8.59
CA LYS A 87 10.61 -27.15 9.97
C LYS A 87 9.21 -26.82 10.49
N PHE A 88 8.27 -26.33 9.68
CA PHE A 88 6.91 -25.99 10.12
C PHE A 88 5.85 -26.84 9.38
N TRP A 89 5.12 -27.67 10.12
CA TRP A 89 4.13 -28.66 9.65
C TRP A 89 2.71 -28.08 9.42
N LEU A 90 2.59 -26.92 8.77
CA LEU A 90 1.30 -26.42 8.27
C LEU A 90 1.41 -26.01 6.80
N PRO A 91 0.60 -26.58 5.89
CA PRO A 91 0.61 -26.20 4.48
C PRO A 91 -0.17 -24.90 4.32
N THR A 92 0.49 -23.77 4.56
CA THR A 92 -0.05 -22.47 4.19
C THR A 92 1.04 -21.74 3.42
N VAL A 93 0.97 -21.82 2.09
CA VAL A 93 1.72 -20.93 1.21
C VAL A 93 1.14 -19.54 1.44
N ILE A 94 1.93 -18.62 1.99
CA ILE A 94 1.52 -17.22 2.13
C ILE A 94 1.98 -16.54 0.85
N PRO A 95 1.08 -16.20 -0.09
CA PRO A 95 1.47 -15.43 -1.26
C PRO A 95 2.05 -14.10 -0.78
N THR A 96 3.30 -13.82 -1.15
CA THR A 96 3.97 -12.57 -0.80
C THR A 96 4.05 -11.75 -2.08
N TRP A 97 3.47 -10.55 -2.10
CA TRP A 97 3.44 -9.70 -3.29
C TRP A 97 4.54 -8.65 -3.20
N VAL A 98 5.25 -8.44 -4.30
CA VAL A 98 6.16 -7.28 -4.45
C VAL A 98 5.49 -6.29 -5.39
N VAL A 99 5.33 -5.05 -4.91
CA VAL A 99 4.73 -3.96 -5.68
C VAL A 99 5.84 -2.96 -5.99
N LYS A 100 6.21 -2.83 -7.27
CA LYS A 100 7.12 -1.77 -7.75
C LYS A 100 6.27 -0.68 -8.39
N THR A 101 6.53 0.58 -8.05
CA THR A 101 5.73 1.71 -8.51
C THR A 101 6.63 2.79 -9.10
N SER A 102 6.27 3.31 -10.28
CA SER A 102 6.84 4.52 -10.87
C SER A 102 5.69 5.50 -11.13
N THR A 103 5.83 6.75 -10.67
CA THR A 103 4.79 7.78 -10.78
C THR A 103 5.34 8.98 -11.55
N ALA A 104 4.58 9.45 -12.53
CA ALA A 104 4.84 10.72 -13.20
C ALA A 104 3.87 11.78 -12.65
N VAL A 105 4.43 12.94 -12.30
CA VAL A 105 3.73 14.15 -11.83
C VAL A 105 3.68 15.19 -12.93
#